data_AF-A0A7S1SGC8-F1
#
_entry.id   AF-A0A7S1SGC8-F1
#
_cell.length_a   1.000
_cell.length_b   1.000
_cell.length_c   1.000
_cell.angle_alpha   90.00
_cell.angle_beta   90.00
_cell.angle_gamma   90.00
#
_symmetry.space_group_name_H-M   'P 1'
#
loop_
_entity.id
_entity.type
_entity.pdbx_description
1 polymer ?
#
loop_
_entity_poly.entity_id
_entity_poly.type
_entity_poly.pdbx_seq_one_letter_code
_entity_poly.pdbx_strand_id
1 'polypeptide(L)'
;MAEDGSIRKVDRKDKYAFWETQPVAQFNEQAAEGEGSAGDGADGKQVTRQDGPIDVVKTPADVKQDPYNLPANFEWCECDMNDDATRQEVYDLLVNNYVEDDDEMFRFNYSRAFLKWALQPPGYKLEWHIGVRASTSKKLVGFITAIPATIRVRANTMPMVEINFLCVHKKLRAKRLAPVLIKEITRRVNLHDIWQASYTAGVVLPKPVATTRYYHRSINPKKLIEINFSRLSSRMTMARTIKLYKLPDVPATPGLRPMVEADVPQ
;
A
#
# COMPACT_ATOMS: atom_id res chain seq x y z
N MET A 1 -3.61 31.50 4.99
CA MET A 1 -4.25 30.88 3.82
C MET A 1 -3.17 30.81 2.75
N ALA A 2 -2.45 29.69 2.72
CA ALA A 2 -1.49 29.39 1.67
C ALA A 2 -2.17 28.36 0.78
N GLU A 3 -2.25 28.64 -0.50
CA GLU A 3 -2.76 27.73 -1.52
C GLU A 3 -1.97 26.42 -1.44
N ASP A 4 -2.71 25.33 -1.26
CA ASP A 4 -2.22 23.94 -1.26
C ASP A 4 -1.83 23.56 -2.69
N GLY A 5 -0.67 24.06 -3.11
CA GLY A 5 -0.02 23.71 -4.36
C GLY A 5 0.71 22.38 -4.21
N SER A 6 0.02 21.26 -4.43
CA SER A 6 0.56 20.04 -5.05
C SER A 6 -0.47 18.90 -5.00
N ILE A 7 -1.59 19.06 -5.71
CA ILE A 7 -2.02 17.95 -6.57
C ILE A 7 -1.45 18.33 -7.91
N ARG A 8 -0.31 17.73 -8.31
CA ARG A 8 0.07 17.79 -9.72
C ARG A 8 -1.16 17.34 -10.49
N LYS A 9 -1.76 18.23 -11.29
CA LYS A 9 -2.61 17.83 -12.41
C LYS A 9 -1.72 16.93 -13.25
N VAL A 10 -1.74 15.63 -12.96
CA VAL A 10 -1.08 14.64 -13.80
C VAL A 10 -1.70 14.84 -15.16
N ASP A 11 -0.85 15.19 -16.11
CA ASP A 11 -1.25 15.43 -17.48
C ASP A 11 -2.04 14.19 -17.92
N ARG A 12 -3.31 14.37 -18.30
CA ARG A 12 -4.24 13.29 -18.70
C ARG A 12 -3.77 12.50 -19.94
N LYS A 13 -2.52 12.70 -20.36
CA LYS A 13 -1.84 12.14 -21.52
C LYS A 13 -0.97 10.91 -21.22
N ASP A 14 -0.69 10.58 -19.96
CA ASP A 14 0.05 9.36 -19.64
C ASP A 14 -0.85 8.13 -19.77
N LYS A 15 -0.74 7.43 -20.91
CA LYS A 15 -1.34 6.11 -21.09
C LYS A 15 -0.84 5.17 -19.99
N TYR A 16 -1.75 4.61 -19.20
CA TYR A 16 -1.40 3.66 -18.14
C TYR A 16 -1.26 2.25 -18.75
N ALA A 17 -0.28 2.05 -19.63
CA ALA A 17 -0.18 0.87 -20.49
C ALA A 17 -0.23 -0.50 -19.76
N PHE A 18 0.18 -0.55 -18.48
CA PHE A 18 -0.04 -1.74 -17.66
C PHE A 18 -1.46 -1.79 -17.10
N TRP A 19 -1.93 -0.76 -16.40
CA TRP A 19 -3.23 -0.74 -15.73
C TRP A 19 -4.43 -0.77 -16.67
N GLU A 20 -4.27 -0.30 -17.91
CA GLU A 20 -5.27 -0.44 -18.98
C GLU A 20 -5.54 -1.91 -19.36
N THR A 21 -4.65 -2.84 -18.96
CA THR A 21 -4.82 -4.29 -19.18
C THR A 21 -5.29 -5.04 -17.93
N GLN A 22 -5.45 -4.34 -16.81
CA GLN A 22 -5.82 -4.95 -15.53
C GLN A 22 -7.33 -4.83 -15.29
N PRO A 23 -7.95 -5.78 -14.56
CA PRO A 23 -9.37 -5.73 -14.23
C PRO A 23 -9.65 -4.73 -13.10
N VAL A 24 -9.41 -3.45 -13.39
CA VAL A 24 -9.66 -2.30 -12.53
C VAL A 24 -10.46 -1.26 -13.29
N ALA A 25 -11.26 -0.46 -12.60
CA ALA A 25 -12.01 0.62 -13.22
C ALA A 25 -11.02 1.65 -13.82
N GLN A 26 -11.24 2.05 -15.07
CA GLN A 26 -10.34 2.95 -15.78
C GLN A 26 -10.73 4.43 -15.58
N PHE A 27 -9.80 5.37 -15.74
CA PHE A 27 -10.11 6.80 -15.57
C PHE A 27 -11.02 7.38 -16.66
N ASN A 28 -11.00 6.77 -17.84
CA ASN A 28 -11.81 7.17 -18.99
C ASN A 28 -13.21 6.55 -18.98
N GLU A 29 -13.45 5.52 -18.16
CA GLU A 29 -14.80 5.11 -17.81
C GLU A 29 -15.43 6.27 -17.04
N GLN A 30 -16.41 6.94 -17.65
CA GLN A 30 -17.12 8.03 -16.98
C GLN A 30 -17.52 7.56 -15.58
N ALA A 31 -17.03 8.26 -14.56
CA ALA A 31 -17.72 8.28 -13.29
C ALA A 31 -19.10 8.81 -13.66
N ALA A 32 -20.12 7.95 -13.68
CA ALA A 32 -21.49 8.42 -13.63
C ALA A 32 -21.52 9.42 -12.47
N GLU A 33 -21.82 10.67 -12.80
CA GLU A 33 -21.79 11.80 -11.88
C GLU A 33 -22.53 11.42 -10.60
N GLY A 34 -21.87 11.53 -9.44
CA GLY A 34 -22.51 11.19 -8.17
C GLY A 34 -21.57 10.70 -7.07
N GLU A 35 -20.45 11.37 -6.84
CA GLU A 35 -19.86 11.38 -5.48
C GLU A 35 -19.86 12.83 -5.01
N GLY A 36 -20.97 13.21 -4.38
CA GLY A 36 -21.14 14.51 -3.76
C GLY A 36 -22.61 14.85 -3.57
N SER A 37 -23.03 14.88 -2.30
CA SER A 37 -24.31 15.43 -1.84
C SER A 37 -25.57 14.69 -2.28
N ALA A 38 -26.46 14.42 -1.32
CA ALA A 38 -27.88 14.46 -1.62
C ALA A 38 -28.16 15.84 -2.23
N GLY A 39 -28.38 15.88 -3.52
CA GLY A 39 -28.67 17.08 -4.28
C GLY A 39 -29.67 16.67 -5.34
N ASP A 40 -30.91 17.11 -5.15
CA ASP A 40 -32.02 16.90 -6.07
C ASP A 40 -31.68 17.44 -7.46
N GLY A 41 -31.25 16.54 -8.35
CA GLY A 41 -31.11 16.78 -9.79
C GLY A 41 -32.37 16.29 -10.50
N ALA A 42 -32.99 17.19 -11.27
CA ALA A 42 -34.38 17.14 -11.72
C ALA A 42 -34.76 16.10 -12.80
N ASP A 43 -33.98 15.03 -13.02
CA ASP A 43 -34.24 14.04 -14.09
C ASP A 43 -34.08 12.56 -13.69
N GLY A 44 -34.25 12.23 -12.40
CA GLY A 44 -34.82 10.94 -11.93
C GLY A 44 -34.15 9.60 -12.34
N LYS A 45 -33.05 9.58 -13.10
CA LYS A 45 -32.34 8.35 -13.45
C LYS A 45 -31.26 8.06 -12.42
N GLN A 46 -31.66 7.39 -11.35
CA GLN A 46 -30.75 6.78 -10.40
C GLN A 46 -29.97 5.67 -11.12
N VAL A 47 -28.72 5.96 -11.54
CA VAL A 47 -27.82 4.93 -12.07
C VAL A 47 -27.36 4.08 -10.88
N THR A 48 -28.07 2.99 -10.61
CA THR A 48 -27.65 1.98 -9.63
C THR A 48 -26.42 1.27 -10.17
N ARG A 49 -25.21 1.68 -9.75
CA ARG A 49 -24.01 0.86 -9.93
C ARG A 49 -24.14 -0.37 -9.03
N GLN A 50 -24.10 -1.54 -9.65
CA GLN A 50 -24.11 -2.82 -8.94
C GLN A 50 -22.68 -3.15 -8.50
N ASP A 51 -22.52 -3.59 -7.25
CA ASP A 51 -21.26 -4.11 -6.76
C ASP A 51 -20.98 -5.47 -7.41
N GLY A 52 -19.73 -5.71 -7.85
CA GLY A 52 -19.35 -6.97 -8.44
C GLY A 52 -17.92 -7.00 -8.99
N PRO A 53 -17.44 -8.18 -9.40
CA PRO A 53 -16.15 -8.33 -10.07
C PRO A 53 -16.15 -7.64 -11.44
N ILE A 54 -14.99 -7.13 -11.85
CA ILE A 54 -14.78 -6.49 -13.16
C ILE A 54 -14.48 -7.53 -14.25
N ASP A 55 -13.69 -8.54 -13.91
CA ASP A 55 -13.35 -9.64 -14.81
C ASP A 55 -14.42 -10.74 -14.77
N VAL A 56 -14.42 -11.59 -15.79
CA VAL A 56 -15.25 -12.79 -15.80
C VAL A 56 -14.83 -13.76 -14.70
N VAL A 57 -15.80 -14.53 -14.21
CA VAL A 57 -15.54 -15.60 -13.24
C VAL A 57 -14.59 -16.63 -13.87
N LYS A 58 -13.53 -16.96 -13.14
CA LYS A 58 -12.50 -17.94 -13.51
C LYS A 58 -12.35 -18.95 -12.39
N THR A 59 -11.66 -20.04 -12.68
CA THR A 59 -11.29 -21.06 -11.70
C THR A 59 -9.76 -21.17 -11.60
N PRO A 60 -9.21 -21.75 -10.53
CA PRO A 60 -7.77 -22.00 -10.45
C PRO A 60 -7.20 -22.82 -11.62
N ALA A 61 -8.02 -23.64 -12.29
CA ALA A 61 -7.62 -24.40 -13.46
C ALA A 61 -7.38 -23.51 -14.70
N ASP A 62 -7.99 -22.32 -14.77
CA ASP A 62 -7.80 -21.34 -15.85
C ASP A 62 -6.55 -20.49 -15.63
N VAL A 63 -5.92 -20.58 -14.45
CA VAL A 63 -4.74 -19.81 -14.08
C VAL A 63 -3.48 -20.50 -14.60
N LYS A 64 -2.50 -19.70 -15.06
CA LYS A 64 -1.18 -20.23 -15.45
C LYS A 64 -0.52 -20.95 -14.27
N GLN A 65 -0.18 -22.22 -14.45
CA GLN A 65 0.44 -23.05 -13.40
C GLN A 65 1.91 -22.71 -13.17
N ASP A 66 2.65 -22.41 -14.24
CA ASP A 66 4.06 -21.99 -14.12
C ASP A 66 4.19 -20.49 -13.79
N PRO A 67 5.28 -20.08 -13.11
CA PRO A 67 5.59 -18.67 -12.91
C PRO A 67 5.68 -17.87 -14.21
N TYR A 68 5.43 -16.56 -14.12
CA TYR A 68 5.73 -15.66 -15.23
C TYR A 68 7.23 -15.60 -15.53
N ASN A 69 7.58 -15.46 -16.81
CA ASN A 69 8.98 -15.38 -17.22
C ASN A 69 9.65 -14.10 -16.68
N LEU A 70 10.84 -14.27 -16.13
CA LEU A 70 11.78 -13.18 -15.85
C LEU A 70 12.86 -13.12 -16.93
N PRO A 71 13.56 -11.98 -17.10
CA PRO A 71 14.78 -11.95 -17.89
C PRO A 71 15.80 -12.96 -17.34
N ALA A 72 16.63 -13.55 -18.22
CA ALA A 72 17.48 -14.71 -17.91
C ALA A 72 18.46 -14.52 -16.74
N ASN A 73 18.76 -13.28 -16.36
CA ASN A 73 19.66 -12.93 -15.26
C ASN A 73 18.93 -12.70 -13.92
N PHE A 74 17.64 -13.04 -13.85
CA PHE A 74 16.84 -12.96 -12.64
C PHE A 74 16.10 -14.27 -12.37
N GLU A 75 15.83 -14.53 -11.10
CA GLU A 75 15.10 -15.70 -10.64
C GLU A 75 14.09 -15.30 -9.57
N TRP A 76 12.97 -16.01 -9.53
CA TRP A 76 11.98 -15.88 -8.46
C TRP A 76 12.53 -16.53 -7.19
N CYS A 77 12.20 -15.95 -6.04
CA CYS A 77 12.40 -16.59 -4.75
C CYS A 77 11.21 -16.32 -3.83
N GLU A 78 11.04 -17.17 -2.84
CA GLU A 78 10.12 -16.94 -1.73
C GLU A 78 10.89 -16.39 -0.54
N CYS A 79 10.35 -15.37 0.10
CA CYS A 79 11.02 -14.70 1.19
C CYS A 79 10.41 -15.14 2.53
N ASP A 80 11.00 -16.17 3.16
CA ASP A 80 10.59 -16.62 4.48
C ASP A 80 11.03 -15.63 5.56
N MET A 81 10.05 -15.04 6.27
CA MET A 81 10.29 -14.09 7.35
C MET A 81 10.75 -14.78 8.65
N ASN A 82 10.71 -16.12 8.71
CA ASN A 82 11.32 -16.89 9.80
C ASN A 82 12.83 -17.07 9.62
N ASP A 83 13.34 -17.01 8.38
CA ASP A 83 14.77 -16.99 8.13
C ASP A 83 15.34 -15.59 8.37
N ASP A 84 16.26 -15.48 9.32
CA ASP A 84 16.86 -14.22 9.73
C ASP A 84 17.67 -13.58 8.61
N ALA A 85 18.32 -14.38 7.76
CA ALA A 85 19.09 -13.88 6.61
C ALA A 85 18.16 -13.26 5.57
N THR A 86 17.13 -14.00 5.14
CA THR A 86 16.12 -13.49 4.22
C THR A 86 15.40 -12.25 4.76
N ARG A 87 15.02 -12.24 6.05
CA ARG A 87 14.40 -11.08 6.68
C ARG A 87 15.32 -9.86 6.71
N GLN A 88 16.63 -10.06 6.93
CA GLN A 88 17.62 -9.01 6.84
C GLN A 88 17.74 -8.47 5.40
N GLU A 89 17.72 -9.33 4.39
CA GLU A 89 17.76 -8.90 2.99
C GLU A 89 16.52 -8.10 2.57
N VAL A 90 15.32 -8.51 3.01
CA VAL A 90 14.08 -7.76 2.76
C VAL A 90 14.14 -6.40 3.44
N TYR A 91 14.59 -6.35 4.69
CA TYR A 91 14.84 -5.09 5.40
C TYR A 91 15.80 -4.18 4.62
N ASP A 92 16.94 -4.72 4.16
CA ASP A 92 17.95 -3.96 3.43
C ASP A 92 17.45 -3.47 2.06
N LEU A 93 16.62 -4.26 1.38
CA LEU A 93 15.97 -3.81 0.15
C LEU A 93 15.06 -2.62 0.44
N LEU A 94 14.17 -2.73 1.44
CA LEU A 94 13.16 -1.72 1.73
C LEU A 94 13.77 -0.42 2.25
N VAL A 95 14.68 -0.50 3.23
CA VAL A 95 15.32 0.68 3.83
C VAL A 95 16.14 1.50 2.82
N ASN A 96 16.56 0.89 1.71
CA ASN A 96 17.37 1.57 0.68
C ASN A 96 16.59 1.94 -0.59
N ASN A 97 15.42 1.34 -0.83
CA ASN A 97 14.75 1.43 -2.12
C ASN A 97 13.22 1.62 -2.05
N TYR A 98 12.62 1.59 -0.86
CA TYR A 98 11.17 1.77 -0.70
C TYR A 98 10.76 3.25 -0.71
N VAL A 99 9.49 3.52 -0.39
CA VAL A 99 8.83 4.83 -0.50
C VAL A 99 9.63 5.93 0.21
N GLU A 100 9.86 7.00 -0.54
CA GLU A 100 10.46 8.26 -0.13
C GLU A 100 9.36 9.33 -0.20
N ASP A 101 9.47 10.37 0.63
CA ASP A 101 8.67 11.57 0.45
C ASP A 101 9.10 12.33 -0.82
N ASP A 102 8.26 13.25 -1.28
CA ASP A 102 8.46 13.98 -2.54
C ASP A 102 9.76 14.79 -2.58
N ASP A 103 10.28 15.17 -1.40
CA ASP A 103 11.54 15.90 -1.21
C ASP A 103 12.75 14.98 -0.91
N GLU A 104 12.57 13.66 -0.93
CA GLU A 104 13.57 12.62 -0.62
C GLU A 104 14.26 12.79 0.76
N MET A 105 13.63 13.48 1.71
CA MET A 105 14.15 13.73 3.07
C MET A 105 13.93 12.56 4.02
N PHE A 106 12.86 11.79 3.82
CA PHE A 106 12.42 10.71 4.69
C PHE A 106 12.10 9.45 3.89
N ARG A 107 12.59 8.32 4.40
CA ARG A 107 12.26 6.99 3.88
C ARG A 107 11.77 6.11 5.01
N PHE A 108 10.80 5.26 4.72
CA PHE A 108 10.37 4.28 5.72
C PHE A 108 11.51 3.34 6.09
N ASN A 109 11.64 3.12 7.40
CA ASN A 109 12.58 2.17 7.99
C ASN A 109 11.78 1.15 8.82
N TYR A 110 11.05 0.27 8.12
CA TYR A 110 10.30 -0.80 8.77
C TYR A 110 11.27 -1.77 9.45
N SER A 111 11.11 -1.98 10.75
CA SER A 111 12.00 -2.87 11.48
C SER A 111 11.78 -4.33 11.05
N ARG A 112 12.80 -5.18 11.21
CA ARG A 112 12.68 -6.63 10.98
C ARG A 112 11.54 -7.26 11.77
N ALA A 113 11.36 -6.88 13.03
CA ALA A 113 10.27 -7.37 13.87
C ALA A 113 8.90 -6.94 13.33
N PHE A 114 8.78 -5.71 12.85
CA PHE A 114 7.56 -5.22 12.20
C PHE A 114 7.27 -5.98 10.91
N LEU A 115 8.27 -6.21 10.06
CA LEU A 115 8.09 -6.98 8.82
C LEU A 115 7.62 -8.40 9.11
N LYS A 116 8.19 -9.06 10.12
CA LYS A 116 7.74 -10.39 10.55
C LYS A 116 6.28 -10.37 11.01
N TRP A 117 5.93 -9.42 11.89
CA TRP A 117 4.56 -9.26 12.40
C TRP A 117 3.55 -8.95 11.28
N ALA A 118 3.87 -8.00 10.39
CA ALA A 118 2.96 -7.53 9.34
C ALA A 118 2.75 -8.57 8.23
N LEU A 119 3.75 -9.41 7.95
CA LEU A 119 3.71 -10.40 6.87
C LEU A 119 3.27 -11.79 7.31
N GLN A 120 3.09 -12.04 8.62
CA GLN A 120 2.68 -13.35 9.13
C GLN A 120 1.39 -13.31 9.97
N PRO A 121 0.29 -12.66 9.50
CA PRO A 121 -1.00 -12.79 10.15
C PRO A 121 -1.53 -14.24 10.02
N PRO A 122 -2.54 -14.64 10.82
CA PRO A 122 -3.16 -15.95 10.68
C PRO A 122 -3.59 -16.25 9.24
N GLY A 123 -3.20 -17.42 8.72
CA GLY A 123 -3.52 -17.85 7.36
C GLY A 123 -2.57 -17.34 6.26
N TYR A 124 -1.51 -16.61 6.61
CA TYR A 124 -0.50 -16.19 5.62
C TYR A 124 0.06 -17.38 4.84
N LYS A 125 0.54 -17.12 3.62
CA LYS A 125 1.20 -18.11 2.77
C LYS A 125 2.58 -17.63 2.39
N LEU A 126 3.59 -18.49 2.56
CA LEU A 126 4.98 -18.16 2.18
C LEU A 126 5.09 -17.81 0.69
N GLU A 127 4.35 -18.51 -0.16
CA GLU A 127 4.36 -18.28 -1.60
C GLU A 127 3.83 -16.90 -2.00
N TRP A 128 3.15 -16.18 -1.10
CA TRP A 128 2.71 -14.80 -1.32
C TRP A 128 3.76 -13.75 -0.95
N HIS A 129 4.93 -14.14 -0.45
CA HIS A 129 6.07 -13.26 -0.21
C HIS A 129 7.10 -13.42 -1.32
N ILE A 130 6.92 -12.67 -2.40
CA ILE A 130 7.61 -12.90 -3.65
C ILE A 130 8.80 -11.96 -3.77
N GLY A 131 9.98 -12.54 -3.90
CA GLY A 131 11.22 -11.84 -4.21
C GLY A 131 11.69 -12.11 -5.64
N VAL A 132 12.48 -11.17 -6.16
CA VAL A 132 13.28 -11.36 -7.38
C VAL A 132 14.74 -11.19 -7.00
N ARG A 133 15.57 -12.19 -7.33
CA ARG A 133 17.02 -12.16 -7.12
C ARG A 133 17.74 -12.05 -8.46
N ALA A 134 18.88 -11.37 -8.46
CA ALA A 134 19.81 -11.45 -9.59
C ALA A 134 20.49 -12.83 -9.56
N SER A 135 20.40 -13.61 -10.64
CA SER A 135 20.80 -15.03 -10.65
C SER A 135 22.28 -15.25 -10.33
N THR A 136 23.16 -14.31 -10.73
CA THR A 136 24.61 -14.40 -10.50
C THR A 136 25.01 -14.00 -9.08
N SER A 137 24.56 -12.83 -8.60
CA SER A 137 24.97 -12.30 -7.28
C SER A 137 24.08 -12.77 -6.13
N LYS A 138 22.95 -13.40 -6.45
CA LYS A 138 21.87 -13.78 -5.52
C LYS A 138 21.24 -12.62 -4.75
N LYS A 139 21.62 -11.38 -5.03
CA LYS A 139 21.09 -10.19 -4.36
C LYS A 139 19.60 -10.04 -4.63
N LEU A 140 18.82 -9.80 -3.58
CA LEU A 140 17.40 -9.42 -3.68
C LEU A 140 17.25 -8.03 -4.30
N VAL A 141 16.44 -7.92 -5.36
CA VAL A 141 16.28 -6.70 -6.17
C VAL A 141 14.83 -6.31 -6.44
N GLY A 142 13.88 -7.18 -6.11
CA GLY A 142 12.44 -6.91 -6.18
C GLY A 142 11.72 -7.66 -5.09
N PHE A 143 10.62 -7.09 -4.59
CA PHE A 143 9.80 -7.68 -3.54
C PHE A 143 8.35 -7.22 -3.68
N ILE A 144 7.39 -8.10 -3.42
CA ILE A 144 5.96 -7.80 -3.29
C ILE A 144 5.34 -8.84 -2.36
N THR A 145 4.33 -8.43 -1.59
CA THR A 145 3.67 -9.32 -0.64
C THR A 145 2.16 -9.27 -0.77
N ALA A 146 1.52 -10.38 -0.42
CA ALA A 146 0.10 -10.45 -0.16
C ALA A 146 -0.15 -11.16 1.18
N ILE A 147 -1.13 -10.70 1.95
CA ILE A 147 -1.62 -11.35 3.17
C ILE A 147 -3.14 -11.56 3.08
N PRO A 148 -3.71 -12.61 3.68
CA PRO A 148 -5.15 -12.83 3.63
C PRO A 148 -5.92 -11.78 4.44
N ALA A 149 -7.07 -11.37 3.93
CA ALA A 149 -8.01 -10.53 4.66
C ALA A 149 -9.45 -10.88 4.29
N THR A 150 -10.36 -10.75 5.27
CA THR A 150 -11.80 -10.76 5.01
C THR A 150 -12.28 -9.33 4.98
N ILE A 151 -12.70 -8.84 3.81
CA ILE A 151 -13.01 -7.43 3.60
C ILE A 151 -14.49 -7.27 3.29
N ARG A 152 -15.14 -6.31 3.96
CA ARG A 152 -16.52 -5.90 3.67
C ARG A 152 -16.52 -4.70 2.73
N VAL A 153 -16.99 -4.91 1.51
CA VAL A 153 -17.27 -3.87 0.52
C VAL A 153 -18.78 -3.66 0.48
N ARG A 154 -19.25 -2.54 1.04
CA ARG A 154 -20.68 -2.22 1.18
C ARG A 154 -21.45 -3.38 1.83
N ALA A 155 -22.34 -4.04 1.08
CA ALA A 155 -23.16 -5.15 1.57
C ALA A 155 -22.47 -6.52 1.48
N ASN A 156 -21.33 -6.62 0.79
CA ASN A 156 -20.68 -7.89 0.49
C ASN A 156 -19.42 -8.07 1.34
N THR A 157 -19.31 -9.20 2.02
CA THR A 157 -18.09 -9.63 2.71
C THR A 157 -17.47 -10.78 1.94
N MET A 158 -16.18 -10.69 1.62
CA MET A 158 -15.50 -11.70 0.81
C MET A 158 -14.03 -11.86 1.22
N PRO A 159 -13.44 -13.05 0.99
CA PRO A 159 -12.01 -13.23 1.10
C PRO A 159 -11.29 -12.41 0.02
N MET A 160 -10.26 -11.70 0.43
CA MET A 160 -9.36 -10.94 -0.41
C MET A 160 -7.92 -11.17 0.06
N VAL A 161 -6.97 -10.57 -0.65
CA VAL A 161 -5.64 -10.31 -0.11
C VAL A 161 -5.33 -8.83 0.01
N GLU A 162 -4.55 -8.43 1.00
CA GLU A 162 -3.98 -7.09 1.07
C GLU A 162 -2.59 -7.12 0.46
N ILE A 163 -2.37 -6.32 -0.59
CA ILE A 163 -1.06 -6.20 -1.25
C ILE A 163 -0.26 -5.08 -0.57
N ASN A 164 0.99 -5.39 -0.22
CA ASN A 164 1.89 -4.40 0.37
C ASN A 164 3.35 -4.63 -0.04
N PHE A 165 4.21 -3.68 0.32
CA PHE A 165 5.67 -3.75 0.17
C PHE A 165 6.20 -3.99 -1.25
N LEU A 166 5.45 -3.59 -2.29
CA LEU A 166 5.96 -3.57 -3.66
C LEU A 166 7.18 -2.66 -3.76
N CYS A 167 8.37 -3.26 -3.92
CA CYS A 167 9.64 -2.56 -3.99
C CYS A 167 10.46 -3.09 -5.16
N VAL A 168 11.05 -2.17 -5.92
CA VAL A 168 12.05 -2.48 -6.95
C VAL A 168 13.29 -1.68 -6.63
N HIS A 169 14.43 -2.37 -6.61
CA HIS A 169 15.74 -1.76 -6.39
C HIS A 169 15.95 -0.57 -7.36
N LYS A 170 16.46 0.56 -6.86
CA LYS A 170 16.53 1.85 -7.60
C LYS A 170 17.12 1.70 -9.01
N LYS A 171 18.22 0.95 -9.14
CA LYS A 171 18.91 0.66 -10.43
C LYS A 171 18.07 -0.11 -11.47
N LEU A 172 16.96 -0.74 -11.07
CA LEU A 172 16.05 -1.50 -11.93
C LEU A 172 14.69 -0.81 -12.13
N ARG A 173 14.50 0.40 -11.58
CA ARG A 173 13.30 1.21 -11.86
C ARG A 173 13.23 1.54 -13.36
N ALA A 174 12.02 1.80 -13.85
CA ALA A 174 11.70 2.02 -15.27
C ALA A 174 12.00 0.83 -16.23
N LYS A 175 12.40 -0.35 -15.71
CA LYS A 175 12.62 -1.57 -16.52
C LYS A 175 11.43 -2.54 -16.54
N ARG A 176 10.23 -2.06 -16.21
CA ARG A 176 8.97 -2.83 -16.17
C ARG A 176 8.98 -4.07 -15.25
N LEU A 177 9.83 -4.10 -14.22
CA LEU A 177 9.85 -5.21 -13.25
C LEU A 177 8.61 -5.23 -12.33
N ALA A 178 8.10 -4.06 -11.92
CA ALA A 178 6.92 -3.97 -11.07
C ALA A 178 5.66 -4.62 -11.70
N PRO A 179 5.31 -4.36 -12.98
CA PRO A 179 4.27 -5.11 -13.68
C PRO A 179 4.42 -6.64 -13.62
N VAL A 180 5.64 -7.17 -13.71
CA VAL A 180 5.91 -8.61 -13.68
C VAL A 180 5.70 -9.17 -12.27
N LEU A 181 6.16 -8.44 -11.23
CA LEU A 181 5.87 -8.75 -9.82
C LEU A 181 4.36 -8.79 -9.55
N ILE A 182 3.60 -7.79 -10.03
CA ILE A 182 2.15 -7.71 -9.85
C ILE A 182 1.45 -8.90 -10.53
N LYS A 183 1.85 -9.25 -11.76
CA LYS A 183 1.29 -10.42 -12.46
C LYS A 183 1.57 -11.73 -11.73
N GLU A 184 2.79 -11.90 -11.20
CA GLU A 184 3.14 -13.13 -10.49
C GLU A 184 2.42 -13.25 -9.14
N ILE A 185 2.31 -12.17 -8.34
CA ILE A 185 1.52 -12.24 -7.10
C ILE A 185 0.04 -12.51 -7.40
N THR A 186 -0.52 -11.89 -8.44
CA THR A 186 -1.91 -12.14 -8.86
C THR A 186 -2.10 -13.61 -9.24
N ARG A 187 -1.16 -14.20 -9.99
CA ARG A 187 -1.20 -15.63 -10.35
C ARG A 187 -1.23 -16.53 -9.12
N ARG A 188 -0.32 -16.31 -8.16
CA ARG A 188 -0.23 -17.12 -6.94
C ARG A 188 -1.46 -16.97 -6.06
N VAL A 189 -2.04 -15.77 -5.97
CA VAL A 189 -3.29 -15.54 -5.24
C VAL A 189 -4.47 -16.26 -5.92
N ASN A 190 -4.61 -16.13 -7.24
CA ASN A 190 -5.68 -16.78 -8.00
C ASN A 190 -5.61 -18.32 -7.97
N LEU A 191 -4.41 -18.91 -7.83
CA LEU A 191 -4.26 -20.36 -7.64
C LEU A 191 -4.91 -20.87 -6.33
N HIS A 192 -5.16 -19.99 -5.36
CA HIS A 192 -5.91 -20.30 -4.14
C HIS A 192 -7.38 -19.86 -4.19
N ASP A 193 -7.91 -19.62 -5.39
CA ASP A 193 -9.32 -19.23 -5.61
C ASP A 193 -9.70 -17.91 -4.92
N ILE A 194 -8.74 -16.99 -4.81
CA ILE A 194 -8.97 -15.61 -4.35
C ILE A 194 -8.78 -14.68 -5.55
N TRP A 195 -9.76 -13.82 -5.82
CA TRP A 195 -9.84 -13.06 -7.07
C TRP A 195 -9.87 -11.54 -6.86
N GLN A 196 -9.84 -11.10 -5.60
CA GLN A 196 -9.88 -9.69 -5.22
C GLN A 196 -8.71 -9.36 -4.30
N ALA A 197 -8.22 -8.13 -4.44
CA ALA A 197 -7.15 -7.61 -3.63
C ALA A 197 -7.41 -6.14 -3.25
N SER A 198 -7.02 -5.76 -2.05
CA SER A 198 -6.95 -4.35 -1.62
C SER A 198 -5.49 -3.89 -1.60
N TYR A 199 -5.26 -2.62 -1.91
CA TYR A 199 -3.95 -2.00 -1.83
C TYR A 199 -4.08 -0.49 -1.65
N THR A 200 -3.03 0.14 -1.16
CA THR A 200 -2.94 1.60 -1.02
C THR A 200 -1.69 2.11 -1.72
N ALA A 201 -1.75 3.32 -2.27
CA ALA A 201 -0.60 3.97 -2.88
C ALA A 201 -0.62 5.48 -2.58
N GLY A 202 0.56 6.08 -2.45
CA GLY A 202 0.72 7.55 -2.40
C GLY A 202 0.57 8.22 -3.76
N VAL A 203 0.47 7.44 -4.84
CA VAL A 203 0.28 7.91 -6.22
C VAL A 203 -1.10 7.52 -6.73
N VAL A 204 -1.65 8.33 -7.63
CA VAL A 204 -2.96 8.10 -8.24
C VAL A 204 -2.86 7.06 -9.36
N LEU A 205 -3.57 5.93 -9.21
CA LEU A 205 -3.64 4.82 -10.16
C LEU A 205 -5.11 4.54 -10.56
N PRO A 206 -5.40 4.02 -11.77
CA PRO A 206 -6.77 3.71 -12.18
C PRO A 206 -7.38 2.58 -11.33
N LYS A 207 -8.54 2.74 -10.68
CA LYS A 207 -9.10 3.98 -10.13
C LYS A 207 -9.25 3.79 -8.62
N PRO A 208 -8.92 4.79 -7.77
CA PRO A 208 -9.09 4.65 -6.33
C PRO A 208 -10.58 4.57 -5.95
N VAL A 209 -10.93 3.69 -5.02
CA VAL A 209 -12.27 3.63 -4.41
C VAL A 209 -12.46 4.72 -3.34
N ALA A 210 -11.37 5.19 -2.75
CA ALA A 210 -11.36 6.29 -1.78
C ALA A 210 -10.00 6.99 -1.81
N THR A 211 -9.98 8.26 -1.42
CA THR A 211 -8.77 9.05 -1.23
C THR A 211 -8.79 9.67 0.16
N THR A 212 -7.70 9.49 0.90
CA THR A 212 -7.55 10.03 2.26
C THR A 212 -6.31 10.92 2.36
N ARG A 213 -6.33 11.88 3.29
CA ARG A 213 -5.20 12.79 3.55
C ARG A 213 -4.48 12.37 4.82
N TYR A 214 -3.14 12.35 4.79
CA TYR A 214 -2.33 12.19 5.99
C TYR A 214 -2.47 13.42 6.91
N TYR A 215 -2.54 13.17 8.22
CA TYR A 215 -2.48 14.19 9.26
C TYR A 215 -1.34 13.86 10.20
N HIS A 216 -0.68 14.90 10.71
CA HIS A 216 0.45 14.76 11.63
C HIS A 216 0.17 15.54 12.92
N ARG A 217 0.42 14.90 14.07
CA ARG A 217 0.39 15.55 15.38
C ARG A 217 1.80 15.62 15.96
N SER A 218 2.34 16.82 16.10
CA SER A 218 3.68 17.03 16.64
C SER A 218 3.75 16.62 18.11
N ILE A 219 4.57 15.60 18.41
CA ILE A 219 4.88 15.17 19.80
C ILE A 219 6.19 15.81 20.28
N ASN A 220 7.23 15.78 19.44
CA ASN A 220 8.52 16.44 19.68
C ASN A 220 8.77 17.53 18.63
N PRO A 221 8.11 18.70 18.72
CA PRO A 221 8.21 19.74 17.70
C PRO A 221 9.64 20.25 17.51
N LYS A 222 10.47 20.25 18.56
CA LYS A 222 11.88 20.66 18.47
C LYS A 222 12.63 19.80 17.45
N LYS A 223 12.58 18.47 17.62
CA LYS A 223 13.23 17.52 16.71
C LYS A 223 12.63 17.59 15.30
N LEU A 224 11.30 17.66 15.19
CA LEU A 224 10.62 17.71 13.89
C LEU A 224 11.00 18.94 13.07
N ILE A 225 11.25 20.08 13.72
CA ILE A 225 11.73 21.29 13.05
C ILE A 225 13.22 21.17 12.71
N GLU A 226 14.03 20.63 13.62
CA GLU A 226 15.48 20.41 13.42
C GLU A 226 15.79 19.55 12.19
N ILE A 227 15.00 18.50 11.96
CA ILE A 227 15.16 17.59 10.80
C ILE A 227 14.35 18.04 9.57
N ASN A 228 13.77 19.24 9.58
CA ASN A 228 12.93 19.80 8.50
C ASN A 228 11.65 19.03 8.15
N PHE A 229 11.18 18.12 9.03
CA PHE A 229 9.87 17.48 8.85
C PHE A 229 8.72 18.50 8.96
N SER A 230 8.89 19.51 9.83
CA SER A 230 7.95 20.63 9.98
C SER A 230 8.70 21.94 10.09
N ARG A 231 7.99 23.07 10.03
CA ARG A 231 8.60 24.41 10.12
C ARG A 231 7.94 25.22 11.23
N LEU A 232 8.68 26.20 11.78
CA LEU A 232 8.06 27.21 12.63
C LEU A 232 7.09 28.05 11.81
N SER A 233 5.83 28.07 12.21
CA SER A 233 4.83 28.95 11.60
C SER A 233 5.19 30.42 11.85
N SER A 234 4.75 31.30 10.95
CA SER A 234 4.96 32.75 11.09
C SER A 234 4.54 33.24 12.48
N ARG A 235 5.39 34.07 13.10
CA ARG A 235 5.17 34.68 14.44
C ARG A 235 5.17 33.69 15.61
N MET A 236 5.55 32.43 15.42
CA MET A 236 5.76 31.47 16.51
C MET A 236 7.25 31.35 16.87
N THR A 237 7.53 31.24 18.17
CA THR A 237 8.86 30.87 18.68
C THR A 237 8.89 29.39 19.02
N MET A 238 10.09 28.78 19.06
CA MET A 238 10.23 27.37 19.45
C MET A 238 9.57 27.07 20.81
N ALA A 239 9.75 27.95 21.80
CA ALA A 239 9.13 27.80 23.12
C ALA A 239 7.58 27.83 23.06
N ARG A 240 7.00 28.72 22.26
CA ARG A 240 5.54 28.78 22.05
C ARG A 240 5.02 27.52 21.36
N THR A 241 5.73 27.03 20.34
CA THR A 241 5.37 25.78 19.64
C THR A 241 5.44 24.56 20.56
N ILE A 242 6.48 24.44 21.38
CA ILE A 242 6.57 23.37 22.39
C ILE A 242 5.40 23.45 23.38
N LYS A 243 5.08 24.65 23.88
CA LYS A 243 3.94 24.85 24.79
C LYS A 243 2.61 24.48 24.14
N LEU A 244 2.41 24.85 22.87
CA LEU A 244 1.19 24.55 22.12
C LEU A 244 0.95 23.04 21.95
N TYR A 245 2.01 22.27 21.75
CA TYR A 245 1.93 20.81 21.53
C TYR A 245 2.14 19.97 22.79
N LYS A 246 2.33 20.60 23.96
CA LYS A 246 2.54 19.87 25.22
C LYS A 246 1.32 18.97 25.52
N LEU A 247 1.61 17.72 25.89
CA LEU A 247 0.64 16.74 26.35
C LEU A 247 0.78 16.51 27.87
N PRO A 248 -0.27 16.01 28.55
CA PRO A 248 -0.14 15.47 29.89
C PRO A 248 0.81 14.27 29.94
N ASP A 249 1.50 14.08 31.07
CA ASP A 249 2.43 12.97 31.26
C ASP A 249 1.71 11.63 31.52
N VAL A 250 0.45 11.67 31.93
CA VAL A 250 -0.39 10.50 32.20
C VAL A 250 -1.71 10.57 31.42
N PRO A 251 -2.24 9.44 30.95
CA PRO A 251 -3.55 9.38 30.33
C PRO A 251 -4.66 9.82 31.29
N ALA A 252 -5.66 10.55 30.78
CA ALA A 252 -6.80 11.01 31.57
C ALA A 252 -7.93 9.97 31.68
N THR A 253 -7.97 8.98 30.79
CA THR A 253 -9.05 7.98 30.73
C THR A 253 -8.96 7.01 31.91
N PRO A 254 -9.96 6.96 32.81
CA PRO A 254 -9.96 6.02 33.94
C PRO A 254 -9.94 4.56 33.45
N GLY A 255 -9.13 3.73 34.10
CA GLY A 255 -9.04 2.29 33.78
C GLY A 255 -8.24 1.96 32.52
N LEU A 256 -7.60 2.94 31.87
CA LEU A 256 -6.75 2.67 30.71
C LEU A 256 -5.56 1.79 31.10
N ARG A 257 -5.42 0.65 30.42
CA ARG A 257 -4.32 -0.31 30.59
C ARG A 257 -3.95 -0.92 29.24
N PRO A 258 -2.76 -1.51 29.11
CA PRO A 258 -2.43 -2.33 27.95
C PRO A 258 -3.45 -3.46 27.73
N MET A 259 -3.69 -3.78 26.47
CA MET A 259 -4.50 -4.94 26.07
C MET A 259 -3.80 -6.23 26.51
N VAL A 260 -4.58 -7.19 27.00
CA VAL A 260 -4.12 -8.54 27.36
C VAL A 260 -4.92 -9.58 26.59
N GLU A 261 -4.47 -10.84 26.61
CA GLU A 261 -5.10 -11.94 25.86
C GLU A 261 -6.59 -12.14 26.21
N ALA A 262 -6.96 -11.94 27.48
CA ALA A 262 -8.35 -12.03 27.95
C ALA A 262 -9.29 -10.96 27.35
N ASP A 263 -8.75 -9.90 26.73
CA ASP A 263 -9.56 -8.86 26.08
C ASP A 263 -9.96 -9.22 24.64
N VAL A 264 -9.27 -10.16 23.98
CA VAL A 264 -9.49 -10.48 22.55
C VAL A 264 -10.94 -10.89 22.21
N PRO A 265 -11.67 -11.64 23.04
CA PRO A 265 -13.04 -12.04 22.72
C PRO A 265 -14.11 -10.95 22.94
N GLN A 266 -13.77 -9.83 23.58
CA GLN A 266 -14.72 -8.76 23.94
C GLN A 266 -15.01 -7.84 22.74
#